data_AF-A0A529Q8P0-F1
#
_entry.id   AF-A0A529Q8P0-F1
#
_cell.length_a   1.000
_cell.length_b   1.000
_cell.length_c   1.000
_cell.angle_alpha   90.00
_cell.angle_beta   90.00
_cell.angle_gamma   90.00
#
_symmetry.space_group_name_H-M   'P 1'
#
loop_
_entity.id
_entity.type
_entity.pdbx_description
1 polymer ?
#
loop_
_entity_poly.entity_id
_entity_poly.type
_entity_poly.pdbx_seq_one_letter_code
_entity_poly.pdbx_strand_id
1 'polypeptide(L)'
;PEAVVHAAKVATEFRMKFHKPVVVDMFCYRRFGHNEGDEPAFTQPIMYRNIRTHKTVVQIYADRLIAEGQVSQAEVDKMRADWRAHLEAEWEVGQSYKPNKADWLDGAWSGLRTADNQDEQRRGKTAVPVRTLKEIGKKLTEVPKDFEAHKTILRFLENRRQAIESGEGIDWSTAEALA
;
A
#
# COMPACT_ATOMS: atom_id res chain seq x y z
N PRO A 1 -18.78 19.94 0.36
CA PRO A 1 -17.89 19.07 1.17
C PRO A 1 -18.62 17.97 1.93
N GLU A 2 -19.74 18.28 2.60
CA GLU A 2 -20.57 17.30 3.33
C GLU A 2 -21.02 16.11 2.48
N ALA A 3 -21.49 16.35 1.24
CA ALA A 3 -21.88 15.27 0.32
C ALA A 3 -20.71 14.33 -0.04
N VAL A 4 -19.48 14.85 -0.14
CA VAL A 4 -18.28 14.04 -0.39
C VAL A 4 -17.99 13.14 0.81
N VAL A 5 -18.13 13.66 2.03
CA VAL A 5 -18.01 12.86 3.27
C VAL A 5 -19.07 11.77 3.30
N HIS A 6 -20.31 12.07 2.91
CA HIS A 6 -21.37 11.07 2.83
C HIS A 6 -21.05 9.97 1.80
N ALA A 7 -20.62 10.35 0.58
CA ALA A 7 -20.21 9.38 -0.45
C ALA A 7 -19.05 8.49 0.03
N ALA A 8 -18.07 9.05 0.74
CA ALA A 8 -16.97 8.29 1.33
C ALA A 8 -17.45 7.30 2.41
N LYS A 9 -18.42 7.67 3.24
CA LYS A 9 -19.04 6.76 4.23
C LYS A 9 -19.74 5.60 3.54
N VAL A 10 -20.58 5.87 2.54
CA VAL A 10 -21.29 4.84 1.75
C VAL A 10 -20.30 3.90 1.07
N ALA A 11 -19.24 4.43 0.45
CA ALA A 11 -18.20 3.63 -0.18
C ALA A 11 -17.48 2.72 0.84
N THR A 12 -17.15 3.26 2.01
CA THR A 12 -16.53 2.50 3.10
C THR A 12 -17.46 1.37 3.57
N GLU A 13 -18.72 1.66 3.84
CA GLU A 13 -19.72 0.67 4.26
C GLU A 13 -19.93 -0.43 3.20
N PHE A 14 -20.00 -0.05 1.92
CA PHE A 14 -20.07 -1.01 0.81
C PHE A 14 -18.85 -1.94 0.78
N ARG A 15 -17.64 -1.39 0.86
CA ARG A 15 -16.39 -2.18 0.87
C ARG A 15 -16.36 -3.12 2.06
N MET A 16 -16.77 -2.69 3.24
CA MET A 16 -16.76 -3.52 4.45
C MET A 16 -17.84 -4.61 4.43
N LYS A 17 -19.01 -4.33 3.86
CA LYS A 17 -20.12 -5.29 3.81
C LYS A 17 -19.97 -6.35 2.73
N PHE A 18 -19.47 -5.96 1.56
CA PHE A 18 -19.45 -6.82 0.37
C PHE A 18 -18.06 -7.29 -0.04
N HIS A 19 -17.00 -6.71 0.55
CA HIS A 19 -15.61 -7.00 0.21
C HIS A 19 -15.32 -6.87 -1.30
N LYS A 20 -15.96 -5.88 -1.94
CA LYS A 20 -15.76 -5.54 -3.35
C LYS A 20 -15.12 -4.14 -3.50
N PRO A 21 -14.37 -3.90 -4.58
CA PRO A 21 -13.90 -2.57 -4.93
C PRO A 21 -15.07 -1.60 -5.12
N VAL A 22 -14.84 -0.32 -4.83
CA VAL A 22 -15.81 0.78 -4.99
C VAL A 22 -15.06 2.01 -5.47
N VAL A 23 -15.71 2.83 -6.30
CA VAL A 23 -15.14 4.05 -6.85
C VAL A 23 -15.97 5.24 -6.37
N VAL A 24 -15.29 6.29 -5.88
CA VAL A 24 -15.89 7.60 -5.62
C VAL A 24 -15.40 8.53 -6.71
N ASP A 25 -16.27 8.84 -7.67
CA ASP A 25 -16.00 9.83 -8.70
C ASP A 25 -16.25 11.24 -8.15
N MET A 26 -15.17 11.95 -7.83
CA MET A 26 -15.22 13.28 -7.21
C MET A 26 -15.02 14.37 -8.26
N PHE A 27 -16.13 14.98 -8.66
CA PHE A 27 -16.12 16.11 -9.57
C PHE A 27 -15.51 17.34 -8.90
N CYS A 28 -14.38 17.79 -9.43
CA CYS A 28 -13.66 18.97 -8.95
C CYS A 28 -13.11 19.78 -10.13
N TYR A 29 -12.29 20.78 -9.84
CA TYR A 29 -11.59 21.57 -10.85
C TYR A 29 -10.11 21.74 -10.44
N ARG A 30 -9.24 21.94 -11.43
CA ARG A 30 -7.83 22.27 -11.20
C ARG A 30 -7.67 23.79 -11.21
N ARG A 31 -7.17 24.38 -10.12
CA ARG A 31 -7.10 25.84 -9.98
C ARG A 31 -6.04 26.47 -10.90
N PHE A 32 -4.90 25.79 -11.05
CA PHE A 32 -3.77 26.20 -11.88
C PHE A 32 -3.58 25.23 -13.07
N GLY A 33 -2.54 25.45 -13.87
CA GLY A 33 -2.15 24.58 -14.98
C GLY A 33 -1.85 23.13 -14.56
N HIS A 34 -1.32 22.32 -15.49
CA HIS A 34 -0.96 20.94 -15.13
C HIS A 34 0.07 20.89 -14.01
N ASN A 35 0.97 21.86 -14.01
CA ASN A 35 1.77 22.30 -12.89
C ASN A 35 1.56 23.81 -12.68
N GLU A 36 2.10 24.37 -11.61
CA GLU A 36 1.91 25.77 -11.23
C GLU A 36 2.56 26.79 -12.19
N GLY A 37 3.54 26.36 -12.98
CA GLY A 37 4.22 27.20 -13.98
C GLY A 37 3.60 27.17 -15.38
N ASP A 38 2.61 26.29 -15.60
CA ASP A 38 1.93 26.10 -16.87
C ASP A 38 0.75 27.07 -17.04
N GLU A 39 0.51 27.55 -18.27
CA GLU A 39 -0.61 28.45 -18.59
C GLU A 39 -1.72 27.67 -19.31
N PRO A 40 -2.77 27.25 -18.59
CA PRO A 40 -3.81 26.40 -19.13
C PRO A 40 -4.78 27.13 -20.07
N ALA A 41 -4.80 28.47 -20.06
CA ALA A 41 -5.69 29.24 -20.92
C ALA A 41 -5.38 29.05 -22.43
N PHE A 42 -4.18 28.58 -22.80
CA PHE A 42 -3.84 28.29 -24.19
C PHE A 42 -4.69 27.19 -24.80
N THR A 43 -5.14 26.21 -24.01
CA THR A 43 -5.90 25.05 -24.50
C THR A 43 -7.27 24.90 -23.84
N GLN A 44 -7.51 25.47 -22.66
CA GLN A 44 -8.81 25.46 -21.98
C GLN A 44 -9.30 26.87 -21.55
N PRO A 45 -9.39 27.86 -22.45
CA PRO A 45 -9.66 29.27 -22.09
C PRO A 45 -11.03 29.49 -21.42
N ILE A 46 -12.09 28.85 -21.92
CA ILE A 46 -13.45 29.02 -21.39
C ILE A 46 -13.54 28.46 -19.97
N MET A 47 -12.98 27.26 -19.75
CA MET A 47 -12.96 26.60 -18.44
C MET A 47 -12.21 27.45 -17.42
N TYR A 48 -11.01 27.93 -17.75
CA TYR A 48 -10.22 28.73 -16.81
C TYR A 48 -10.77 30.13 -16.58
N ARG A 49 -11.50 30.71 -17.54
CA ARG A 49 -12.26 31.95 -17.31
C ARG A 49 -13.29 31.76 -16.19
N ASN A 50 -14.01 30.65 -16.19
CA ASN A 50 -14.98 30.33 -15.13
C ASN A 50 -14.29 29.97 -13.81
N ILE A 51 -13.21 29.18 -13.84
CA ILE A 51 -12.47 28.80 -12.63
C ILE A 51 -11.87 30.03 -11.93
N ARG A 52 -11.33 31.00 -12.68
CA ARG A 52 -10.71 32.21 -12.11
C ARG A 52 -11.71 33.06 -11.33
N THR A 53 -12.97 33.15 -11.78
CA THR A 53 -14.04 33.90 -11.09
C THR A 53 -14.75 33.08 -10.01
N HIS A 54 -14.59 31.76 -10.01
CA HIS A 54 -15.18 30.89 -9.00
C HIS A 54 -14.45 31.01 -7.65
N LYS A 55 -15.20 31.27 -6.58
CA LYS A 55 -14.69 31.23 -5.20
C LYS A 55 -14.13 29.83 -4.88
N THR A 56 -13.11 29.74 -4.04
CA THR A 56 -12.56 28.43 -3.66
C THR A 56 -13.57 27.63 -2.85
N VAL A 57 -13.48 26.29 -2.90
CA VAL A 57 -14.37 25.40 -2.12
C VAL A 57 -14.32 25.74 -0.62
N VAL A 58 -13.14 26.04 -0.09
CA VAL A 58 -12.97 26.47 1.31
C VAL A 58 -13.73 27.76 1.59
N GLN A 59 -13.65 28.77 0.70
CA GLN A 59 -14.37 30.03 0.91
C GLN A 59 -15.89 29.83 0.82
N ILE A 60 -16.38 29.06 -0.16
CA ILE A 60 -17.81 28.79 -0.31
C ILE A 60 -18.38 28.10 0.93
N TYR A 61 -17.66 27.11 1.45
CA TYR A 61 -18.11 26.38 2.64
C TYR A 61 -18.00 27.22 3.92
N ALA A 62 -16.95 28.02 4.07
CA ALA A 62 -16.83 28.97 5.17
C ALA A 62 -17.96 30.00 5.15
N ASP A 63 -18.24 30.63 4.00
CA ASP A 63 -19.34 31.60 3.83
C ASP A 63 -20.68 30.98 4.26
N ARG A 64 -20.92 29.72 3.90
CA ARG A 64 -22.13 28.97 4.31
C ARG A 64 -22.19 28.78 5.83
N LEU A 65 -21.13 28.29 6.46
CA LEU A 65 -21.11 28.05 7.91
C LEU A 65 -21.26 29.34 8.73
N ILE A 66 -20.71 30.45 8.21
CA ILE A 66 -20.90 31.78 8.82
C ILE A 66 -22.36 32.22 8.71
N ALA A 67 -22.98 32.04 7.55
CA ALA A 67 -24.40 32.34 7.36
C ALA A 67 -25.32 31.47 8.25
N GLU A 68 -24.92 30.23 8.52
CA GLU A 68 -25.60 29.30 9.43
C GLU A 68 -25.26 29.55 10.91
N GLY A 69 -24.41 30.54 11.22
CA GLY A 69 -24.00 30.90 12.57
C GLY A 69 -23.16 29.83 13.30
N GLN A 70 -22.61 28.86 12.56
CA GLN A 70 -21.81 27.76 13.13
C GLN A 70 -20.37 28.18 13.45
N VAL A 71 -19.85 29.15 12.70
CA VAL A 71 -18.52 29.76 12.92
C VAL A 71 -18.60 31.25 12.61
N SER A 72 -17.69 32.02 13.19
CA SER A 72 -17.49 33.44 12.88
C SER A 72 -16.39 33.64 11.84
N GLN A 73 -16.41 34.80 11.18
CA GLN A 73 -15.33 35.21 10.27
C GLN A 73 -13.96 35.23 10.97
N ALA A 74 -13.93 35.70 12.22
CA ALA A 74 -12.71 35.75 13.02
C ALA A 74 -12.13 34.34 13.31
N GLU A 75 -12.98 33.34 13.54
CA GLU A 75 -12.54 31.96 13.72
C GLU A 75 -11.96 31.37 12.43
N VAL A 76 -12.58 31.61 11.28
CA VAL A 76 -12.07 31.15 9.98
C VAL A 76 -10.71 31.78 9.67
N ASP A 77 -10.56 33.09 9.90
CA ASP A 77 -9.30 33.78 9.65
C ASP A 77 -8.20 33.32 10.61
N LYS A 78 -8.55 33.08 11.87
CA LYS A 78 -7.64 32.48 12.85
C LYS A 78 -7.17 31.10 12.41
N MET A 79 -8.07 30.21 11.99
CA MET A 79 -7.69 28.87 11.50
C MET A 79 -6.69 28.94 10.32
N ARG A 80 -6.87 29.91 9.41
CA ARG A 80 -5.92 30.14 8.30
C ARG A 80 -4.57 30.65 8.78
N ALA A 81 -4.57 31.58 9.74
CA ALA A 81 -3.35 32.14 10.31
C ALA A 81 -2.57 31.08 11.09
N ASP A 82 -3.25 30.29 11.93
CA ASP A 82 -2.67 29.21 12.71
C ASP A 82 -2.04 28.15 11.79
N TRP A 83 -2.72 27.77 10.70
CA TRP A 83 -2.16 26.83 9.72
C TRP A 83 -0.91 27.36 9.02
N ARG A 84 -0.90 28.65 8.64
CA ARG A 84 0.30 29.29 8.06
C ARG A 84 1.45 29.35 9.05
N ALA A 85 1.17 29.74 10.30
CA ALA A 85 2.17 29.79 11.36
C ALA A 85 2.77 28.41 11.63
N HIS A 86 1.95 27.36 11.60
CA HIS A 86 2.43 25.98 11.70
C HIS A 86 3.36 25.61 10.54
N LEU A 87 2.97 25.90 9.28
CA LEU A 87 3.82 25.61 8.13
C LEU A 87 5.16 26.38 8.17
N GLU A 88 5.16 27.63 8.67
CA GLU A 88 6.39 28.42 8.85
C GLU A 88 7.29 27.81 9.94
N ALA A 89 6.72 27.35 11.05
CA ALA A 89 7.47 26.67 12.10
C ALA A 89 8.10 25.37 11.60
N GLU A 90 7.35 24.56 10.84
CA GLU A 90 7.87 23.33 10.22
C GLU A 90 8.95 23.63 9.17
N TRP A 91 8.82 24.73 8.42
CA TRP A 91 9.84 25.19 7.48
C TRP A 91 11.17 25.51 8.19
N GLU A 92 11.14 26.26 9.28
CA GLU A 92 12.32 26.58 10.10
C GLU A 92 12.97 25.31 10.69
N VAL A 93 12.17 24.39 11.22
CA VAL A 93 12.68 23.09 11.70
C VAL A 93 13.34 22.31 10.55
N GLY A 94 12.70 22.30 9.37
CA GLY A 94 13.16 21.64 8.16
C GLY A 94 14.55 22.08 7.67
N GLN A 95 14.95 23.33 7.93
CA GLN A 95 16.30 23.82 7.56
C GLN A 95 17.43 23.08 8.29
N SER A 96 17.15 22.62 9.51
CA SER A 96 18.11 21.86 10.34
C SER A 96 17.86 20.36 10.34
N TYR A 97 16.76 19.92 9.73
CA TYR A 97 16.35 18.53 9.70
C TYR A 97 17.33 17.69 8.90
N LYS A 98 17.96 16.73 9.57
CA LYS A 98 18.72 15.67 8.92
C LYS A 98 17.81 14.45 8.80
N PRO A 99 17.52 13.97 7.59
CA PRO A 99 16.77 12.73 7.43
C PRO A 99 17.44 11.63 8.24
N ASN A 100 16.73 11.11 9.24
CA ASN A 100 17.12 9.86 9.86
C ASN A 100 16.71 8.70 8.92
N LYS A 101 17.23 7.51 9.23
CA LYS A 101 16.97 6.28 8.49
C LYS A 101 15.48 6.15 8.14
N ALA A 102 15.17 5.75 6.92
CA ALA A 102 13.79 5.67 6.44
C ALA A 102 13.01 4.61 7.25
N ASP A 103 12.25 5.07 8.24
CA ASP A 103 11.60 4.27 9.28
C ASP A 103 10.43 3.41 8.73
N TRP A 104 9.90 3.78 7.56
CA TRP A 104 8.74 3.16 6.92
C TRP A 104 8.86 1.64 6.62
N LEU A 105 10.07 1.08 6.59
CA LEU A 105 10.32 -0.34 6.31
C LEU A 105 10.92 -1.08 7.52
N ASP A 106 11.37 -0.37 8.55
CA ASP A 106 12.15 -0.96 9.65
C ASP A 106 11.31 -1.92 10.53
N GLY A 107 9.98 -1.79 10.53
CA GLY A 107 9.10 -2.70 11.26
C GLY A 107 9.05 -4.10 10.66
N ALA A 108 8.53 -4.24 9.44
CA ALA A 108 8.35 -5.54 8.80
C ALA A 108 9.66 -6.18 8.33
N TRP A 109 10.69 -5.37 8.07
CA TRP A 109 11.99 -5.83 7.56
C TRP A 109 13.09 -5.73 8.63
N SER A 110 12.70 -5.72 9.91
CA SER A 110 13.64 -5.74 11.02
C SER A 110 14.62 -6.91 10.89
N GLY A 111 15.92 -6.62 10.99
CA GLY A 111 16.98 -7.61 10.80
C GLY A 111 17.47 -7.78 9.36
N LEU A 112 16.81 -7.17 8.37
CA LEU A 112 17.34 -7.04 7.02
C LEU A 112 18.18 -5.76 6.91
N ARG A 113 19.26 -5.85 6.15
CA ARG A 113 20.17 -4.73 5.87
C ARG A 113 20.54 -4.73 4.40
N THR A 114 20.97 -3.59 3.90
CA THR A 114 21.62 -3.52 2.60
C THR A 114 22.83 -4.45 2.59
N ALA A 115 22.92 -5.27 1.54
CA ALA A 115 24.08 -6.13 1.33
C ALA A 115 25.32 -5.27 1.08
N ASP A 116 26.45 -5.71 1.61
CA ASP A 116 27.75 -5.12 1.33
C ASP A 116 28.66 -6.10 0.56
N ASN A 117 29.85 -5.64 0.18
CA ASN A 117 30.82 -6.45 -0.57
C ASN A 117 31.23 -7.76 0.16
N GLN A 118 31.02 -7.87 1.47
CA GLN A 118 31.29 -9.11 2.23
C GLN A 118 30.15 -10.11 2.09
N ASP A 119 28.91 -9.65 1.88
CA ASP A 119 27.76 -10.52 1.63
C ASP A 119 27.82 -11.18 0.24
N GLU A 120 28.49 -10.58 -0.76
CA GLU A 120 28.63 -11.16 -2.11
C GLU A 120 29.26 -12.56 -2.10
N GLN A 121 30.16 -12.83 -1.15
CA GLN A 121 30.83 -14.12 -1.02
C GLN A 121 30.12 -15.08 -0.05
N ARG A 122 29.03 -14.64 0.58
CA ARG A 122 28.32 -15.39 1.61
C ARG A 122 27.38 -16.42 0.97
N ARG A 123 27.73 -17.70 1.06
CA ARG A 123 26.89 -18.82 0.56
C ARG A 123 25.71 -19.18 1.48
N GLY A 124 25.61 -18.56 2.66
CA GLY A 124 24.62 -18.89 3.68
C GLY A 124 24.86 -20.28 4.32
N LYS A 125 24.13 -20.58 5.41
CA LYS A 125 24.04 -21.93 5.98
C LYS A 125 22.61 -22.42 5.74
N THR A 126 22.38 -23.05 4.59
CA THR A 126 21.05 -23.52 4.15
C THR A 126 20.86 -25.02 4.38
N ALA A 127 21.88 -25.73 4.85
CA ALA A 127 21.78 -27.15 5.17
C ALA A 127 20.79 -27.38 6.32
N VAL A 128 19.91 -28.36 6.12
CA VAL A 128 18.93 -28.81 7.11
C VAL A 128 19.17 -30.28 7.46
N PRO A 129 18.82 -30.74 8.67
CA PRO A 129 18.96 -32.14 9.04
C PRO A 129 18.15 -33.07 8.12
N VAL A 130 18.74 -34.19 7.71
CA VAL A 130 18.06 -35.19 6.86
C VAL A 130 16.76 -35.68 7.48
N ARG A 131 16.71 -35.80 8.81
CA ARG A 131 15.47 -36.16 9.53
C ARG A 131 14.34 -35.16 9.24
N THR A 132 14.64 -33.86 9.27
CA THR A 132 13.67 -32.80 8.96
C THR A 132 13.19 -32.90 7.51
N LEU A 133 14.11 -33.15 6.56
CA LEU A 133 13.75 -33.37 5.15
C LEU A 133 12.82 -34.58 4.97
N LYS A 134 13.05 -35.68 5.68
CA LYS A 134 12.18 -36.87 5.65
C LYS A 134 10.81 -36.60 6.27
N GLU A 135 10.76 -35.85 7.38
CA GLU A 135 9.49 -35.44 8.01
C GLU A 135 8.66 -34.53 7.08
N ILE A 136 9.30 -33.55 6.42
CA ILE A 136 8.68 -32.70 5.40
C ILE A 136 8.23 -33.55 4.20
N GLY A 137 9.09 -34.41 3.68
CA GLY A 137 8.79 -35.30 2.55
C GLY A 137 7.59 -36.21 2.77
N LYS A 138 7.45 -36.76 3.99
CA LYS A 138 6.27 -37.54 4.37
C LYS A 138 4.99 -36.69 4.29
N LYS A 139 5.04 -35.43 4.72
CA LYS A 139 3.89 -34.51 4.65
C LYS A 139 3.58 -34.06 3.22
N LEU A 140 4.61 -33.84 2.40
CA LEU A 140 4.46 -33.48 0.97
C LEU A 140 3.80 -34.58 0.14
N THR A 141 3.91 -35.84 0.57
CA THR A 141 3.42 -37.01 -0.16
C THR A 141 2.17 -37.64 0.46
N GLU A 142 1.70 -37.11 1.58
CA GLU A 142 0.48 -37.57 2.27
C GLU A 142 -0.77 -36.98 1.60
N VAL A 143 -1.63 -37.85 1.08
CA VAL A 143 -2.94 -37.46 0.52
C VAL A 143 -4.02 -37.72 1.58
N PRO A 144 -4.92 -36.76 1.87
CA PRO A 144 -6.04 -36.97 2.79
C PRO A 144 -6.90 -38.17 2.38
N LYS A 145 -7.38 -38.94 3.36
CA LYS A 145 -8.14 -40.18 3.11
C LYS A 145 -9.46 -39.97 2.38
N ASP A 146 -10.00 -38.75 2.47
CA ASP A 146 -11.24 -38.29 1.85
C ASP A 146 -11.04 -37.60 0.48
N PHE A 147 -9.79 -37.54 -0.01
CA PHE A 147 -9.45 -36.96 -1.31
C PHE A 147 -9.07 -38.02 -2.34
N GLU A 148 -9.85 -38.14 -3.41
CA GLU A 148 -9.56 -39.07 -4.52
C GLU A 148 -8.61 -38.42 -5.53
N ALA A 149 -7.31 -38.61 -5.33
CA ALA A 149 -6.29 -38.16 -6.28
C ALA A 149 -6.23 -39.05 -7.53
N HIS A 150 -5.93 -38.45 -8.68
CA HIS A 150 -5.75 -39.19 -9.93
C HIS A 150 -4.63 -40.25 -9.80
N LYS A 151 -4.85 -41.46 -10.34
CA LYS A 151 -3.92 -42.61 -10.18
C LYS A 151 -2.47 -42.31 -10.57
N THR A 152 -2.26 -41.52 -11.62
CA THR A 152 -0.92 -41.08 -12.05
C THR A 152 -0.23 -40.21 -11.00
N ILE A 153 -0.98 -39.36 -10.30
CA ILE A 153 -0.47 -38.49 -9.22
C ILE A 153 -0.11 -39.35 -8.00
N LEU A 154 -0.96 -40.32 -7.64
CA LEU A 154 -0.64 -41.26 -6.55
C LEU A 154 0.66 -42.02 -6.80
N ARG A 155 0.87 -42.51 -8.02
CA ARG A 155 2.13 -43.17 -8.42
C ARG A 155 3.32 -42.22 -8.32
N PHE A 156 3.16 -40.97 -8.75
CA PHE A 156 4.21 -39.96 -8.64
C PHE A 156 4.55 -39.63 -7.18
N LEU A 157 3.54 -39.43 -6.32
CA LEU A 157 3.74 -39.15 -4.89
C LEU A 157 4.41 -40.31 -4.17
N GLU A 158 4.05 -41.55 -4.51
CA GLU A 158 4.68 -42.73 -3.96
C GLU A 158 6.15 -42.85 -4.39
N ASN A 159 6.46 -42.62 -5.67
CA ASN A 159 7.84 -42.60 -6.15
C ASN A 159 8.67 -41.50 -5.45
N ARG A 160 8.08 -40.31 -5.27
CA ARG A 160 8.69 -39.20 -4.52
C ARG A 160 8.94 -39.58 -3.06
N ARG A 161 7.96 -40.22 -2.40
CA ARG A 161 8.07 -40.69 -1.01
C ARG A 161 9.24 -41.65 -0.87
N GLN A 162 9.36 -42.61 -1.78
CA GLN A 162 10.46 -43.58 -1.81
C GLN A 162 11.81 -42.90 -2.03
N ALA A 163 11.93 -41.97 -2.98
CA ALA A 163 13.18 -41.23 -3.24
C ALA A 163 13.64 -40.41 -2.01
N ILE A 164 12.71 -39.82 -1.26
CA ILE A 164 13.05 -39.08 -0.03
C ILE A 164 13.42 -40.04 1.12
N GLU A 165 12.73 -41.17 1.25
CA GLU A 165 13.01 -42.17 2.28
C GLU A 165 14.37 -42.84 2.09
N SER A 166 14.71 -43.21 0.85
CA SER A 166 16.00 -43.80 0.49
C SER A 166 17.12 -42.76 0.48
N GLY A 167 16.82 -41.52 0.08
CA GLY A 167 17.81 -40.47 -0.16
C GLY A 167 18.51 -40.57 -1.53
N GLU A 168 18.05 -41.47 -2.40
CA GLU A 168 18.61 -41.73 -3.73
C GLU A 168 17.59 -41.40 -4.82
N GLY A 169 18.06 -40.94 -5.98
CA GLY A 169 17.17 -40.62 -7.11
C GLY A 169 16.28 -39.40 -6.89
N ILE A 170 16.69 -38.47 -6.01
CA ILE A 170 16.00 -37.19 -5.80
C ILE A 170 16.09 -36.37 -7.09
N ASP A 171 14.95 -36.21 -7.74
CA ASP A 171 14.81 -35.39 -8.94
C ASP A 171 14.68 -33.90 -8.58
N TRP A 172 14.72 -33.04 -9.60
CA TRP A 172 14.65 -31.59 -9.42
C TRP A 172 13.39 -31.14 -8.68
N SER A 173 12.23 -31.70 -9.06
CA SER A 173 10.94 -31.34 -8.47
C SER A 173 10.82 -31.73 -6.99
N THR A 174 11.51 -32.81 -6.60
CA THR A 174 11.55 -33.26 -5.20
C THR A 174 12.51 -32.39 -4.39
N ALA A 175 13.66 -32.01 -4.94
CA ALA A 175 14.59 -31.10 -4.30
C ALA A 175 13.97 -29.71 -4.08
N GLU A 176 13.24 -29.18 -5.06
CA GLU A 176 12.51 -27.91 -4.96
C GLU A 176 11.43 -27.96 -3.88
N ALA A 177 10.63 -29.02 -3.84
CA ALA A 177 9.58 -29.16 -2.84
C ALA A 177 10.11 -29.31 -1.40
N LEU A 178 11.36 -29.77 -1.25
CA LEU A 178 12.03 -29.91 0.05
C LEU A 178 12.68 -28.60 0.56
N ALA A 179 12.88 -27.61 -0.32
CA ALA A 179 13.50 -26.32 -0.01
C ALA A 179 12.46 -25.28 0.45
#